data_AF-A0A9D8JE50-F1
#
_entry.id   AF-A0A9D8JE50-F1
#
_cell.length_a   1.000
_cell.length_b   1.000
_cell.length_c   1.000
_cell.angle_alpha   90.00
_cell.angle_beta   90.00
_cell.angle_gamma   90.00
#
_symmetry.space_group_name_H-M   'P 1'
#
loop_
_entity.id
_entity.type
_entity.pdbx_description
1 polymer ?
#
loop_
_entity_poly.entity_id
_entity_poly.type
_entity_poly.pdbx_seq_one_letter_code
_entity_poly.pdbx_strand_id
1 'polypeptide(L)'
;MIKDAILRALEELASQGVPEVSASQLLTIPASSATIRRHLDELVTAGKVARSGKARATRYRLLVTPAITGQSGIPVESFRQYTEVFALSPQSKSLLVTISQPLATRAPVTYRRSFVDEYVPNASHLLPLDMAEALYSEGRMRGQQPAGTYARRVLEQLLIDLSWSSSRLEGNRRSLLDTAELFKRGTDGGDADAVMLLNHKRAIEFLVDAVPEYGLSGPLIRNLHALLMEDLLVEPQALGEIRNKIVNISDTTYIPSQVPLLLKEMLGAIITRAQQIKNPVEAAFFIWVNLAYLQPFEGGNKRTSRLAANIPLMLYNCAPLSFLDVDIHDYARAMIGVYECLDTSLAADLFAWTYRRSIQKYSVVMESVGSPDPFRLAYRDQLTLAIQAIVQGHQGFEDTIHDATVPEVDRAKFRALLNEELTALTLHNCARHRLSLKLVDDWIARGRPVG
;
A
#
# COMPACT_ATOMS: atom_id res chain seq x y z
N MET A 1 11.54 32.89 -30.47
CA MET A 1 10.55 33.30 -31.50
C MET A 1 10.05 32.09 -32.31
N ILE A 2 10.79 31.57 -33.30
CA ILE A 2 10.32 30.45 -34.15
C ILE A 2 10.29 29.10 -33.40
N LYS A 3 11.30 28.80 -32.58
CA LYS A 3 11.32 27.58 -31.74
C LYS A 3 10.13 27.52 -30.78
N ASP A 4 9.82 28.64 -30.13
CA ASP A 4 8.70 28.74 -29.19
C ASP A 4 7.34 28.67 -29.92
N ALA A 5 7.27 29.15 -31.17
CA ALA A 5 6.10 28.96 -32.02
C ALA A 5 5.92 27.48 -32.41
N ILE A 6 7.01 26.76 -32.72
CA ILE A 6 6.98 25.32 -33.02
C ILE A 6 6.52 24.52 -31.78
N LEU A 7 7.06 24.83 -30.59
CA LEU A 7 6.67 24.15 -29.36
C LEU A 7 5.19 24.39 -29.01
N ARG A 8 4.70 25.63 -29.13
CA ARG A 8 3.27 25.96 -28.91
C ARG A 8 2.35 25.27 -29.92
N ALA A 9 2.73 25.23 -31.19
CA ALA A 9 1.93 24.55 -32.22
C ALA A 9 1.88 23.03 -31.99
N LEU A 10 2.98 22.42 -31.51
CA LEU A 10 3.01 21.01 -31.13
C LEU A 10 2.12 20.72 -29.90
N GLU A 11 2.14 21.62 -28.92
CA GLU A 11 1.31 21.52 -27.70
C GLU A 11 -0.19 21.67 -28.02
N GLU A 12 -0.55 22.64 -28.86
CA GLU A 12 -1.93 22.87 -29.30
C GLU A 12 -2.48 21.68 -30.10
N LEU A 13 -1.72 21.16 -31.07
CA LEU A 13 -2.12 19.99 -31.86
C LEU A 13 -2.23 18.72 -31.00
N ALA A 14 -1.35 18.55 -30.01
CA ALA A 14 -1.46 17.46 -29.04
C ALA A 14 -2.73 17.58 -28.17
N SER A 15 -3.08 18.79 -27.73
CA SER A 15 -4.32 19.05 -26.97
C SER A 15 -5.60 18.78 -27.78
N GLN A 16 -5.52 18.89 -29.10
CA GLN A 16 -6.59 18.58 -30.05
C GLN A 16 -6.63 17.10 -30.47
N GLY A 17 -5.85 16.23 -29.81
CA GLY A 17 -5.85 14.78 -30.06
C GLY A 17 -4.95 14.33 -31.22
N VAL A 18 -4.04 15.19 -31.70
CA VAL A 18 -3.04 14.86 -32.73
C VAL A 18 -1.63 14.88 -32.12
N PRO A 19 -1.21 13.81 -31.42
CA PRO A 19 0.04 13.79 -30.65
C PRO A 19 1.30 13.69 -31.51
N GLU A 20 1.18 13.29 -32.78
CA GLU A 20 2.29 13.17 -33.72
C GLU A 20 2.00 13.95 -35.00
N VAL A 21 2.85 14.92 -35.33
CA VAL A 21 2.62 15.81 -36.47
C VAL A 21 3.77 15.77 -37.47
N SER A 22 3.47 15.99 -38.73
CA SER A 22 4.45 16.16 -39.79
C SER A 22 4.90 17.61 -39.90
N ALA A 23 6.09 17.86 -40.44
CA ALA A 23 6.62 19.21 -40.62
C ALA A 23 5.72 20.11 -41.51
N SER A 24 4.91 19.53 -42.39
CA SER A 24 3.95 20.27 -43.21
C SER A 24 2.73 20.77 -42.44
N GLN A 25 2.37 20.11 -41.34
CA GLN A 25 1.28 20.54 -40.46
C GLN A 25 1.68 21.74 -39.58
N LEU A 26 2.97 22.08 -39.53
CA LEU A 26 3.52 23.23 -38.81
C LEU A 26 3.77 24.46 -39.72
N LEU A 27 3.34 24.40 -40.99
CA LEU A 27 3.49 25.51 -41.96
C LEU A 27 2.54 26.69 -41.70
N THR A 28 1.69 26.62 -40.68
CA THR A 28 0.91 27.75 -40.16
C THR A 28 1.79 28.78 -39.47
N ILE A 29 3.02 28.41 -39.10
CA ILE A 29 4.04 29.31 -38.57
C ILE A 29 4.64 30.09 -39.76
N PRO A 30 4.78 31.43 -39.70
CA PRO A 30 5.29 32.25 -40.80
C PRO A 30 6.81 32.08 -40.97
N ALA A 31 7.23 30.90 -41.43
CA ALA A 31 8.61 30.51 -41.67
C ALA A 31 8.71 29.52 -42.84
N SER A 32 9.84 29.49 -43.53
CA SER A 32 10.04 28.54 -44.63
C SER A 32 10.13 27.10 -44.11
N SER A 33 9.77 26.13 -44.96
CA SER A 33 9.84 24.69 -44.65
C SER A 33 11.26 24.25 -44.22
N ALA A 34 12.29 24.83 -44.85
CA ALA A 34 13.68 24.58 -44.47
C ALA A 34 14.01 25.10 -43.06
N THR A 35 13.52 26.30 -42.72
CA THR A 35 13.71 26.90 -41.38
C THR A 35 12.99 26.10 -40.28
N ILE A 36 11.78 25.62 -40.55
CA ILE A 36 11.01 24.80 -39.59
C ILE A 36 11.73 23.47 -39.35
N ARG A 37 12.20 22.79 -40.40
CA ARG A 37 12.95 21.52 -40.25
C ARG A 37 14.24 21.70 -39.47
N ARG A 38 15.01 22.76 -39.77
CA ARG A 38 16.24 23.08 -39.05
C ARG A 38 15.98 23.26 -37.54
N HIS A 39 14.93 24.00 -37.18
CA HIS A 39 14.60 24.21 -35.77
C HIS A 39 13.99 22.98 -35.09
N LEU A 40 13.28 22.11 -35.83
CA LEU A 40 12.85 20.81 -35.31
C LEU A 40 14.05 19.91 -35.01
N ASP A 41 15.05 19.84 -35.89
CA ASP A 41 16.27 19.06 -35.63
C ASP A 41 17.02 19.60 -34.40
N GLU A 42 17.14 20.93 -34.25
CA GLU A 42 17.72 21.55 -33.06
C GLU A 42 16.93 21.23 -31.77
N LEU A 43 15.59 21.17 -31.85
CA LEU A 43 14.73 20.82 -30.71
C LEU A 43 14.78 19.32 -30.38
N VAL A 44 15.03 18.46 -31.38
CA VAL A 44 15.29 17.03 -31.19
C VAL A 44 16.64 16.82 -30.51
N THR A 45 17.70 17.51 -30.97
CA THR A 45 19.01 17.49 -30.31
C THR A 45 18.94 18.02 -28.88
N ALA A 46 18.08 19.02 -28.62
CA ALA A 46 17.85 19.56 -27.29
C ALA A 46 16.90 18.71 -26.41
N GLY A 47 16.43 17.56 -26.87
CA GLY A 47 15.57 16.65 -26.09
C GLY A 47 14.15 17.16 -25.81
N LYS A 48 13.69 18.21 -26.50
CA LYS A 48 12.34 18.80 -26.33
C LYS A 48 11.31 18.21 -27.28
N VAL A 49 11.75 17.55 -28.36
CA VAL A 49 10.89 16.94 -29.39
C VAL A 49 11.43 15.56 -29.74
N ALA A 50 10.57 14.57 -29.84
CA ALA A 50 10.89 13.24 -30.35
C ALA A 50 10.60 13.18 -31.84
N ARG A 51 11.49 12.52 -32.60
CA ARG A 51 11.31 12.24 -34.03
C ARG A 51 11.09 10.75 -34.25
N SER A 52 10.00 10.38 -34.91
CA SER A 52 9.69 9.01 -35.34
C SER A 52 9.52 8.95 -36.86
N GLY A 53 9.72 7.76 -37.46
CA GLY A 53 9.59 7.55 -38.91
C GLY A 53 10.79 8.01 -39.76
N LYS A 54 10.68 7.86 -41.09
CA LYS A 54 11.71 8.22 -42.08
C LYS A 54 11.11 8.96 -43.28
N ALA A 55 11.84 9.91 -43.84
CA ALA A 55 11.46 10.67 -45.05
C ALA A 55 10.03 11.26 -44.98
N ARG A 56 9.12 10.86 -45.88
CA ARG A 56 7.73 11.36 -45.90
C ARG A 56 6.89 10.88 -44.70
N ALA A 57 7.32 9.81 -44.01
CA ALA A 57 6.69 9.29 -42.81
C ALA A 57 7.24 9.92 -41.51
N THR A 58 8.12 10.92 -41.60
CA THR A 58 8.67 11.57 -40.40
C THR A 58 7.56 12.26 -39.60
N ARG A 59 7.52 11.99 -38.30
CA ARG A 59 6.61 12.61 -37.34
C ARG A 59 7.41 13.19 -36.18
N TYR A 60 6.89 14.28 -35.64
CA TYR A 60 7.44 15.00 -34.51
C TYR A 60 6.40 15.03 -33.41
N ARG A 61 6.83 14.74 -32.19
CA ARG A 61 6.00 14.78 -31.00
C ARG A 61 6.72 15.58 -29.93
N LEU A 62 6.00 16.41 -29.20
CA LEU A 62 6.57 17.10 -28.05
C LEU A 62 7.04 16.05 -27.03
N LEU A 63 8.32 16.09 -26.68
CA LEU A 63 8.76 15.42 -25.46
C LEU A 63 8.34 16.35 -24.35
N VAL A 64 7.23 16.01 -23.69
CA VAL A 64 6.95 16.56 -22.38
C VAL A 64 8.17 16.21 -21.56
N THR A 65 9.07 17.19 -21.36
CA THR A 65 9.93 17.14 -20.20
C THR A 65 8.93 16.96 -19.07
N PRO A 66 8.98 15.87 -18.29
CA PRO A 66 8.35 15.97 -17.01
C PRO A 66 9.12 17.10 -16.35
N ALA A 67 8.55 18.32 -16.42
CA ALA A 67 8.58 19.15 -15.26
C ALA A 67 8.29 18.15 -14.14
N ILE A 68 9.22 18.03 -13.21
CA ILE A 68 8.89 17.54 -11.89
C ILE A 68 7.91 18.59 -11.36
N THR A 69 6.70 18.60 -11.92
CA THR A 69 5.50 19.12 -11.32
C THR A 69 5.39 18.26 -10.09
N GLY A 70 5.66 18.89 -8.95
CA GLY A 70 5.31 18.33 -7.66
C GLY A 70 3.94 17.69 -7.79
N GLN A 71 3.83 16.47 -7.28
CA GLN A 71 2.58 15.72 -7.04
C GLN A 71 1.37 16.39 -7.68
N SER A 72 1.01 15.93 -8.88
CA SER A 72 -0.13 16.44 -9.64
C SER A 72 -1.38 16.48 -8.75
N GLY A 73 -1.65 17.65 -8.17
CA GLY A 73 -2.94 18.00 -7.63
C GLY A 73 -3.89 18.19 -8.82
N ILE A 74 -5.06 17.58 -8.73
CA ILE A 74 -6.17 17.87 -9.64
C ILE A 74 -6.52 19.36 -9.44
N PRO A 75 -6.70 20.17 -10.50
CA PRO A 75 -7.29 21.49 -10.37
C PRO A 75 -8.63 21.34 -9.66
N VAL A 76 -8.80 21.96 -8.50
CA VAL A 76 -10.08 21.98 -7.78
C VAL A 76 -11.04 22.86 -8.59
N GLU A 77 -11.66 22.28 -9.61
CA GLU A 77 -12.90 22.79 -10.18
C GLU A 77 -13.92 22.81 -9.04
N SER A 78 -14.26 24.02 -8.58
CA SER A 78 -15.40 24.34 -7.70
C SER A 78 -15.57 23.42 -6.49
N PHE A 79 -15.36 23.95 -5.28
CA PHE A 79 -15.77 23.31 -4.02
C PHE A 79 -17.15 22.63 -4.16
N ARG A 80 -17.16 21.34 -4.52
CA ARG A 80 -18.36 20.51 -4.50
C ARG A 80 -18.82 20.49 -3.05
N GLN A 81 -20.13 20.57 -2.85
CA GLN A 81 -20.76 20.45 -1.54
C GLN A 81 -20.07 19.35 -0.75
N TYR A 82 -19.47 19.74 0.36
CA TYR A 82 -18.78 18.86 1.27
C TYR A 82 -19.80 17.90 1.88
N THR A 83 -19.64 16.61 1.62
CA THR A 83 -20.38 15.58 2.33
C THR A 83 -19.46 15.09 3.46
N GLU A 84 -19.72 15.52 4.69
CA GLU A 84 -18.99 15.01 5.87
C GLU A 84 -19.22 13.50 6.00
N VAL A 85 -18.25 12.69 5.53
CA VAL A 85 -18.35 11.22 5.62
C VAL A 85 -17.97 10.73 7.03
N PHE A 86 -17.27 11.57 7.81
CA PHE A 86 -16.83 11.27 9.18
C PHE A 86 -16.98 12.48 10.09
N ALA A 87 -17.11 12.20 11.39
CA ALA A 87 -17.30 13.22 12.41
C ALA A 87 -16.00 13.99 12.66
N LEU A 88 -16.06 15.32 12.58
CA LEU A 88 -14.93 16.20 12.86
C LEU A 88 -14.93 16.64 14.32
N SER A 89 -13.78 16.50 14.97
CA SER A 89 -13.52 17.08 16.29
C SER A 89 -13.62 18.61 16.26
N PRO A 90 -13.86 19.28 17.40
CA PRO A 90 -13.84 20.74 17.48
C PRO A 90 -12.53 21.35 16.97
N GLN A 91 -11.39 20.72 17.27
CA GLN A 91 -10.07 21.12 16.81
C GLN A 91 -9.97 21.04 15.28
N SER A 92 -10.44 19.94 14.69
CA SER A 92 -10.50 19.79 13.23
C SER A 92 -11.36 20.84 12.55
N LYS A 93 -12.51 21.20 13.14
CA LYS A 93 -13.36 22.28 12.61
C LYS A 93 -12.64 23.62 12.63
N SER A 94 -11.95 23.95 13.72
CA SER A 94 -11.12 25.16 13.81
C SER A 94 -9.98 25.15 12.79
N LEU A 95 -9.28 24.02 12.65
CA LEU A 95 -8.19 23.85 11.70
C LEU A 95 -8.66 24.01 10.25
N LEU A 96 -9.82 23.45 9.89
CA LEU A 96 -10.42 23.60 8.56
C LEU A 96 -10.65 25.05 8.18
N VAL A 97 -11.11 25.89 9.11
CA VAL A 97 -11.29 27.33 8.86
C VAL A 97 -9.96 27.99 8.49
N THR A 98 -8.87 27.60 9.15
CA THR A 98 -7.52 28.11 8.88
C THR A 98 -6.98 27.63 7.53
N ILE A 99 -7.00 26.33 7.25
CA ILE A 99 -6.39 25.77 6.03
C ILE A 99 -7.24 25.99 4.77
N SER A 100 -8.52 26.32 4.93
CA SER A 100 -9.41 26.67 3.80
C SER A 100 -9.25 28.12 3.34
N GLN A 101 -8.46 28.94 4.04
CA GLN A 101 -8.15 30.29 3.57
C GLN A 101 -7.36 30.25 2.25
N PRO A 102 -7.55 31.24 1.34
CA PRO A 102 -6.79 31.29 0.09
C PRO A 102 -5.29 31.20 0.32
N LEU A 103 -4.57 30.46 -0.54
CA LEU A 103 -3.11 30.24 -0.44
C LEU A 103 -2.33 31.54 -0.23
N ALA A 104 -2.71 32.62 -0.92
CA ALA A 104 -2.05 33.93 -0.84
C ALA A 104 -2.15 34.60 0.55
N THR A 105 -3.07 34.16 1.40
CA THR A 105 -3.27 34.70 2.76
C THR A 105 -2.59 33.85 3.83
N ARG A 106 -2.13 32.65 3.48
CA ARG A 106 -1.46 31.72 4.40
C ARG A 106 0.05 31.95 4.36
N ALA A 107 0.69 31.96 5.52
CA ALA A 107 2.14 32.20 5.60
C ALA A 107 2.92 30.97 5.09
N PRO A 108 3.99 31.14 4.31
CA PRO A 108 4.93 30.07 4.01
C PRO A 108 5.60 29.53 5.26
N VAL A 109 5.68 28.20 5.36
CA VAL A 109 6.33 27.51 6.48
C VAL A 109 7.30 26.45 5.97
N THR A 110 8.32 26.12 6.77
CA THR A 110 9.30 25.08 6.45
C THR A 110 9.26 23.94 7.45
N TYR A 111 10.06 22.90 7.20
CA TYR A 111 10.17 21.74 8.08
C TYR A 111 10.63 22.15 9.48
N ARG A 112 9.86 21.76 10.48
CA ARG A 112 10.14 22.03 11.90
C ARG A 112 10.57 20.73 12.59
N ARG A 113 11.89 20.59 12.84
CA ARG A 113 12.45 19.40 13.50
C ARG A 113 11.88 19.13 14.89
N SER A 114 11.45 20.18 15.60
CA SER A 114 10.81 20.09 16.92
C SER A 114 9.60 19.15 16.94
N PHE A 115 8.87 19.02 15.83
CA PHE A 115 7.72 18.12 15.74
C PHE A 115 8.07 16.66 16.06
N VAL A 116 9.28 16.23 15.68
CA VAL A 116 9.81 14.90 16.02
C VAL A 116 10.64 14.98 17.30
N ASP A 117 11.48 16.00 17.45
CA ASP A 117 12.44 16.05 18.57
C ASP A 117 11.76 16.10 19.94
N GLU A 118 10.67 16.86 20.06
CA GLU A 118 9.90 17.05 21.29
C GLU A 118 8.93 15.89 21.57
N TYR A 119 8.69 15.01 20.60
CA TYR A 119 7.86 13.83 20.82
C TYR A 119 8.60 12.81 21.69
N VAL A 120 8.06 12.55 22.88
CA VAL A 120 8.56 11.55 23.83
C VAL A 120 7.68 10.29 23.74
N PRO A 121 8.21 9.16 23.23
CA PRO A 121 7.43 7.93 23.09
C PRO A 121 6.76 7.52 24.40
N ASN A 122 5.45 7.23 24.32
CA ASN A 122 4.60 6.82 25.45
C ASN A 122 4.28 7.91 26.48
N ALA A 123 4.67 9.17 26.25
CA ALA A 123 4.29 10.32 27.07
C ALA A 123 3.63 11.42 26.22
N SER A 124 4.14 11.64 25.01
CA SER A 124 3.48 12.43 23.97
C SER A 124 2.53 11.54 23.16
N HIS A 125 1.44 12.14 22.66
CA HIS A 125 0.45 11.44 21.83
C HIS A 125 0.02 12.34 20.67
N LEU A 126 0.02 11.81 19.45
CA LEU A 126 -0.50 12.47 18.27
C LEU A 126 -1.98 12.12 18.01
N LEU A 127 -2.42 10.95 18.50
CA LEU A 127 -3.83 10.60 18.65
C LEU A 127 -4.29 10.87 20.10
N PRO A 128 -5.57 11.21 20.33
CA PRO A 128 -6.16 11.11 21.66
C PRO A 128 -5.94 9.70 22.25
N LEU A 129 -5.53 9.61 23.52
CA LEU A 129 -5.11 8.35 24.15
C LEU A 129 -6.25 7.31 24.14
N ASP A 130 -7.46 7.73 24.50
CA ASP A 130 -8.68 6.93 24.49
C ASP A 130 -9.00 6.39 23.09
N MET A 131 -8.82 7.21 22.07
CA MET A 131 -8.99 6.82 20.67
C MET A 131 -7.96 5.77 20.26
N ALA A 132 -6.68 5.97 20.58
CA ALA A 132 -5.61 5.02 20.25
C ALA A 132 -5.79 3.67 20.95
N GLU A 133 -6.23 3.68 22.21
CA GLU A 133 -6.52 2.46 22.97
C GLU A 133 -7.76 1.72 22.45
N ALA A 134 -8.83 2.45 22.13
CA ALA A 134 -10.04 1.88 21.55
C ALA A 134 -9.73 1.21 20.21
N LEU A 135 -9.07 1.92 19.29
CA LEU A 135 -8.68 1.39 17.98
C LEU A 135 -7.76 0.17 18.09
N TYR A 136 -6.82 0.18 19.05
CA TYR A 136 -5.95 -0.97 19.27
C TYR A 136 -6.74 -2.17 19.79
N SER A 137 -7.67 -1.97 20.72
CA SER A 137 -8.53 -3.03 21.24
C SER A 137 -9.46 -3.60 20.17
N GLU A 138 -10.02 -2.73 19.31
CA GLU A 138 -10.91 -3.10 18.20
C GLU A 138 -10.15 -3.89 17.11
N GLY A 139 -8.92 -3.48 16.77
CA GLY A 139 -8.19 -4.00 15.61
C GLY A 139 -7.27 -5.20 15.87
N ARG A 140 -6.92 -5.50 17.12
CA ARG A 140 -5.98 -6.61 17.43
C ARG A 140 -6.60 -8.00 17.29
N MET A 141 -5.83 -8.96 16.79
CA MET A 141 -6.19 -10.38 16.92
C MET A 141 -6.21 -10.83 18.39
N ARG A 142 -7.09 -11.78 18.70
CA ARG A 142 -7.12 -12.44 20.01
C ARG A 142 -6.09 -13.56 20.09
N GLY A 143 -5.47 -13.70 21.26
CA GLY A 143 -4.47 -14.73 21.53
C GLY A 143 -3.06 -14.37 21.04
N GLN A 144 -2.08 -15.19 21.42
CA GLN A 144 -0.71 -15.05 20.93
C GLN A 144 -0.60 -15.70 19.55
N GLN A 145 -0.12 -14.94 18.57
CA GLN A 145 0.13 -15.40 17.20
C GLN A 145 1.46 -14.82 16.73
N PRO A 146 2.19 -15.50 15.82
CA PRO A 146 3.38 -14.94 15.17
C PRO A 146 3.06 -13.62 14.45
N ALA A 147 4.00 -12.68 14.40
CA ALA A 147 3.82 -11.42 13.69
C ALA A 147 3.44 -11.64 12.21
N GLY A 148 2.59 -10.75 11.69
CA GLY A 148 2.09 -10.81 10.31
C GLY A 148 1.00 -11.85 10.05
N THR A 149 0.57 -12.65 11.03
CA THR A 149 -0.51 -13.64 10.87
C THR A 149 -1.83 -12.99 10.43
N TYR A 150 -2.19 -11.82 10.98
CA TYR A 150 -3.40 -11.11 10.51
C TYR A 150 -3.27 -10.83 9.01
N ALA A 151 -2.24 -10.09 8.62
CA ALA A 151 -2.06 -9.65 7.24
C ALA A 151 -2.01 -10.83 6.25
N ARG A 152 -1.38 -11.95 6.60
CA ARG A 152 -1.38 -13.17 5.76
C ARG A 152 -2.78 -13.74 5.55
N ARG A 153 -3.61 -13.79 6.58
CA ARG A 153 -4.97 -14.35 6.49
C ARG A 153 -5.91 -13.49 5.64
N VAL A 154 -5.65 -12.19 5.52
CA VAL A 154 -6.45 -11.28 4.69
C VAL A 154 -5.69 -10.76 3.46
N LEU A 155 -4.58 -11.40 3.11
CA LEU A 155 -3.62 -10.88 2.13
C LEU A 155 -4.26 -10.62 0.77
N GLU A 156 -5.04 -11.58 0.25
CA GLU A 156 -5.68 -11.45 -1.06
C GLU A 156 -6.55 -10.19 -1.16
N GLN A 157 -7.36 -9.93 -0.12
CA GLN A 157 -8.22 -8.75 -0.07
C GLN A 157 -7.40 -7.48 0.19
N LEU A 158 -6.40 -7.54 1.07
CA LEU A 158 -5.51 -6.42 1.39
C LEU A 158 -4.75 -5.93 0.16
N LEU A 159 -4.25 -6.84 -0.68
CA LEU A 159 -3.52 -6.50 -1.90
C LEU A 159 -4.35 -5.59 -2.79
N ILE A 160 -5.61 -5.95 -3.04
CA ILE A 160 -6.50 -5.17 -3.90
C ILE A 160 -6.83 -3.82 -3.22
N ASP A 161 -7.27 -3.87 -1.97
CA ASP A 161 -7.78 -2.70 -1.25
C ASP A 161 -6.73 -1.61 -1.07
N LEU A 162 -5.57 -1.95 -0.52
CA LEU A 162 -4.53 -0.98 -0.20
C LEU A 162 -3.82 -0.50 -1.47
N SER A 163 -3.58 -1.38 -2.45
CA SER A 163 -2.97 -0.95 -3.71
C SER A 163 -3.85 0.04 -4.45
N TRP A 164 -5.15 -0.26 -4.56
CA TRP A 164 -6.10 0.63 -5.23
C TRP A 164 -6.28 1.94 -4.47
N SER A 165 -6.60 1.89 -3.17
CA SER A 165 -6.92 3.10 -2.39
C SER A 165 -5.71 4.03 -2.27
N SER A 166 -4.51 3.47 -2.01
CA SER A 166 -3.28 4.28 -1.94
C SER A 166 -2.93 4.90 -3.29
N SER A 167 -3.12 4.19 -4.40
CA SER A 167 -2.84 4.72 -5.74
C SER A 167 -3.86 5.76 -6.16
N ARG A 168 -5.14 5.57 -5.81
CA ARG A 168 -6.24 6.50 -6.11
C ARG A 168 -6.02 7.87 -5.46
N LEU A 169 -5.48 7.90 -4.24
CA LEU A 169 -5.10 9.14 -3.54
C LEU A 169 -3.95 9.91 -4.23
N GLU A 170 -3.22 9.27 -5.13
CA GLU A 170 -2.19 9.90 -5.98
C GLU A 170 -2.70 10.20 -7.41
N GLY A 171 -4.02 10.08 -7.64
CA GLY A 171 -4.64 10.37 -8.93
C GLY A 171 -4.72 9.19 -9.90
N ASN A 172 -4.43 7.96 -9.47
CA ASN A 172 -4.58 6.79 -10.32
C ASN A 172 -6.03 6.64 -10.81
N ARG A 173 -6.18 6.37 -12.10
CA ARG A 173 -7.48 6.42 -12.79
C ARG A 173 -8.19 5.06 -12.86
N ARG A 174 -7.52 3.96 -12.52
CA ARG A 174 -8.10 2.62 -12.63
C ARG A 174 -9.19 2.39 -11.59
N SER A 175 -10.22 1.63 -11.96
CA SER A 175 -11.24 1.20 -11.03
C SER A 175 -10.77 0.06 -10.14
N LEU A 176 -11.52 -0.23 -9.07
CA LEU A 176 -11.24 -1.37 -8.19
C LEU A 176 -11.34 -2.69 -8.95
N LEU A 177 -12.30 -2.80 -9.88
CA LEU A 177 -12.47 -3.98 -10.74
C LEU A 177 -11.29 -4.19 -11.67
N ASP A 178 -10.85 -3.12 -12.35
CA ASP A 178 -9.68 -3.17 -13.25
C ASP A 178 -8.41 -3.57 -12.50
N THR A 179 -8.29 -3.12 -11.24
CA THR A 179 -7.16 -3.48 -10.37
C THR A 179 -7.18 -4.97 -10.03
N ALA A 180 -8.33 -5.51 -9.65
CA ALA A 180 -8.47 -6.93 -9.36
C ALA A 180 -8.20 -7.80 -10.60
N GLU A 181 -8.61 -7.35 -11.79
CA GLU A 181 -8.32 -8.04 -13.04
C GLU A 181 -6.84 -7.98 -13.42
N LEU A 182 -6.19 -6.82 -13.27
CA LEU A 182 -4.76 -6.65 -13.49
C LEU A 182 -3.94 -7.62 -12.64
N PHE A 183 -4.31 -7.80 -11.37
CA PHE A 183 -3.59 -8.70 -10.46
C PHE A 183 -3.76 -10.18 -10.81
N LYS A 184 -4.89 -10.58 -11.40
CA LYS A 184 -5.11 -11.94 -11.89
C LYS A 184 -4.31 -12.24 -13.15
N ARG A 185 -4.14 -11.26 -14.04
CA ARG A 185 -3.46 -11.42 -15.33
C ARG A 185 -1.93 -11.40 -15.22
N GLY A 186 -1.38 -10.66 -14.25
CA GLY A 186 0.02 -10.77 -13.84
C GLY A 186 1.03 -9.93 -14.62
N THR A 187 0.66 -9.30 -15.75
CA THR A 187 1.48 -8.30 -16.48
C THR A 187 0.65 -7.75 -17.63
N ASP A 188 0.48 -6.43 -17.69
CA ASP A 188 0.33 -5.73 -18.96
C ASP A 188 1.54 -4.81 -19.06
N GLY A 189 2.23 -4.78 -20.21
CA GLY A 189 3.21 -3.73 -20.53
C GLY A 189 2.51 -2.38 -20.61
N GLY A 190 2.12 -1.87 -19.45
CA GLY A 190 1.02 -0.95 -19.26
C GLY A 190 1.46 0.45 -18.87
N ASP A 191 0.47 1.34 -18.83
CA ASP A 191 0.63 2.72 -18.39
C ASP A 191 1.18 2.84 -16.96
N ALA A 192 1.61 4.06 -16.60
CA ALA A 192 2.10 4.36 -15.26
C ALA A 192 1.09 4.01 -14.14
N ASP A 193 -0.21 4.01 -14.45
CA ASP A 193 -1.27 3.62 -13.51
C ASP A 193 -1.22 2.12 -13.18
N ALA A 194 -0.99 1.23 -14.17
CA ALA A 194 -0.76 -0.19 -13.94
C ALA A 194 0.53 -0.45 -13.15
N VAL A 195 1.63 0.18 -13.55
CA VAL A 195 2.93 0.04 -12.86
C VAL A 195 2.79 0.41 -11.40
N MET A 196 2.12 1.53 -11.10
CA MET A 196 1.86 1.95 -9.72
C MET A 196 1.12 0.90 -8.89
N LEU A 197 0.09 0.25 -9.45
CA LEU A 197 -0.68 -0.77 -8.74
C LEU A 197 0.13 -2.05 -8.52
N LEU A 198 0.88 -2.50 -9.53
CA LEU A 198 1.75 -3.67 -9.42
C LEU A 198 2.89 -3.45 -8.41
N ASN A 199 3.43 -2.24 -8.36
CA ASN A 199 4.41 -1.83 -7.35
C ASN A 199 3.84 -1.89 -5.94
N HIS A 200 2.62 -1.39 -5.73
CA HIS A 200 1.95 -1.51 -4.42
C HIS A 200 1.70 -2.97 -4.05
N LYS A 201 1.25 -3.80 -4.99
CA LYS A 201 1.06 -5.24 -4.76
C LYS A 201 2.36 -5.89 -4.27
N ARG A 202 3.47 -5.70 -5.00
CA ARG A 202 4.80 -6.23 -4.64
C ARG A 202 5.30 -5.67 -3.31
N ALA A 203 5.06 -4.40 -3.04
CA ALA A 203 5.42 -3.76 -1.78
C ALA A 203 4.65 -4.34 -0.58
N ILE A 204 3.37 -4.64 -0.73
CA ILE A 204 2.55 -5.26 0.32
C ILE A 204 3.01 -6.70 0.58
N GLU A 205 3.24 -7.49 -0.48
CA GLU A 205 3.80 -8.84 -0.38
C GLU A 205 5.13 -8.82 0.37
N PHE A 206 6.04 -7.92 -0.03
CA PHE A 206 7.31 -7.70 0.65
C PHE A 206 7.13 -7.39 2.15
N LEU A 207 6.21 -6.49 2.53
CA LEU A 207 5.99 -6.17 3.95
C LEU A 207 5.49 -7.37 4.74
N VAL A 208 4.58 -8.17 4.20
CA VAL A 208 4.02 -9.34 4.89
C VAL A 208 5.08 -10.40 5.21
N ASP A 209 6.08 -10.53 4.35
CA ASP A 209 7.20 -11.45 4.55
C ASP A 209 8.33 -10.85 5.39
N ALA A 210 8.70 -9.60 5.13
CA ALA A 210 9.86 -8.96 5.74
C ALA A 210 9.59 -8.40 7.15
N VAL A 211 8.39 -7.90 7.43
CA VAL A 211 8.11 -7.26 8.75
C VAL A 211 8.32 -8.21 9.93
N PRO A 212 7.89 -9.49 9.88
CA PRO A 212 8.14 -10.43 10.99
C PRO A 212 9.62 -10.73 11.25
N GLU A 213 10.48 -10.63 10.22
CA GLU A 213 11.91 -10.92 10.32
C GLU A 213 12.73 -9.68 10.74
N TYR A 214 12.49 -8.54 10.09
CA TYR A 214 13.33 -7.35 10.24
C TYR A 214 12.74 -6.28 11.16
N GLY A 215 11.42 -6.32 11.40
CA GLY A 215 10.69 -5.27 12.09
C GLY A 215 10.81 -3.89 11.44
N LEU A 216 10.37 -2.85 12.15
CA LEU A 216 10.49 -1.48 11.67
C LEU A 216 11.96 -1.05 11.65
N SER A 217 12.51 -0.75 10.47
CA SER A 217 13.89 -0.30 10.33
C SER A 217 14.10 0.64 9.14
N GLY A 218 15.20 1.40 9.16
CA GLY A 218 15.63 2.26 8.04
C GLY A 218 15.72 1.51 6.71
N PRO A 219 16.48 0.39 6.64
CA PRO A 219 16.55 -0.42 5.43
C PRO A 219 15.18 -0.91 4.95
N LEU A 220 14.28 -1.35 5.85
CA LEU A 220 12.94 -1.81 5.46
C LEU A 220 12.13 -0.70 4.78
N ILE A 221 12.09 0.52 5.37
CA ILE A 221 11.35 1.65 4.77
C ILE A 221 11.95 2.06 3.42
N ARG A 222 13.27 2.00 3.28
CA ARG A 222 13.96 2.36 2.03
C ARG A 222 13.71 1.31 0.93
N ASN A 223 13.70 0.03 1.26
CA ASN A 223 13.32 -1.05 0.35
C ASN A 223 11.84 -0.97 -0.04
N LEU A 224 10.96 -0.63 0.91
CA LEU A 224 9.55 -0.35 0.63
C LEU A 224 9.40 0.77 -0.41
N HIS A 225 10.12 1.88 -0.22
CA HIS A 225 10.13 2.97 -1.20
C HIS A 225 10.66 2.51 -2.56
N ALA A 226 11.75 1.74 -2.60
CA ALA A 226 12.32 1.23 -3.85
C ALA A 226 11.29 0.39 -4.64
N LEU A 227 10.56 -0.51 -3.97
CA LEU A 227 9.49 -1.31 -4.60
C LEU A 227 8.33 -0.43 -5.09
N LEU A 228 7.93 0.58 -4.30
CA LEU A 228 6.82 1.46 -4.67
C LEU A 228 7.12 2.34 -5.90
N MET A 229 8.40 2.65 -6.12
CA MET A 229 8.85 3.63 -7.09
C MET A 229 9.62 3.05 -8.27
N GLU A 230 9.82 1.72 -8.30
CA GLU A 230 10.41 0.99 -9.43
C GLU A 230 9.68 1.36 -10.73
N ASP A 231 10.42 1.68 -11.79
CA ASP A 231 9.88 2.12 -13.09
C ASP A 231 8.99 3.38 -13.09
N LEU A 232 8.91 4.10 -11.96
CA LEU A 232 8.20 5.39 -11.83
C LEU A 232 9.14 6.58 -11.60
N LEU A 233 10.34 6.34 -11.08
CA LEU A 233 11.40 7.36 -11.01
C LEU A 233 12.23 7.36 -12.28
N VAL A 234 12.68 8.56 -12.68
CA VAL A 234 13.55 8.74 -13.85
C VAL A 234 14.94 8.14 -13.61
N GLU A 235 15.45 8.25 -12.39
CA GLU A 235 16.80 7.80 -12.02
C GLU A 235 16.72 6.58 -11.10
N PRO A 236 17.13 5.39 -11.55
CA PRO A 236 17.08 4.17 -10.74
C PRO A 236 17.87 4.25 -9.42
N GLN A 237 19.00 4.97 -9.42
CA GLN A 237 19.80 5.23 -8.22
C GLN A 237 19.08 6.05 -7.13
N ALA A 238 17.95 6.70 -7.44
CA ALA A 238 17.13 7.37 -6.43
C ALA A 238 16.21 6.39 -5.65
N LEU A 239 16.09 5.13 -6.11
CA LEU A 239 15.25 4.12 -5.47
C LEU A 239 15.76 3.77 -4.07
N GLY A 240 15.01 4.23 -3.07
CA GLY A 240 15.30 3.97 -1.67
C GLY A 240 16.40 4.88 -1.11
N GLU A 241 16.92 5.83 -1.88
CA GLU A 241 17.95 6.78 -1.44
C GLU A 241 17.34 8.06 -0.89
N ILE A 242 18.01 8.64 0.13
CA ILE A 242 17.65 9.98 0.61
C ILE A 242 17.94 10.97 -0.52
N ARG A 243 16.95 11.79 -0.86
CA ARG A 243 17.08 12.70 -1.99
C ARG A 243 18.17 13.75 -1.78
N ASN A 244 18.86 14.08 -2.87
CA ASN A 244 19.71 15.25 -2.99
C ASN A 244 19.07 16.37 -3.84
N LYS A 245 17.86 16.13 -4.35
CA LYS A 245 17.09 17.08 -5.17
C LYS A 245 16.04 17.80 -4.36
N ILE A 246 15.69 18.98 -4.84
CA ILE A 246 14.63 19.80 -4.26
C ILE A 246 13.27 19.14 -4.55
N VAL A 247 12.43 19.04 -3.52
CA VAL A 247 11.05 18.58 -3.64
C VAL A 247 10.12 19.63 -3.05
N ASN A 248 9.06 19.96 -3.80
CA ASN A 248 7.98 20.83 -3.35
C ASN A 248 6.66 20.05 -3.36
N ILE A 249 5.73 20.49 -2.51
CA ILE A 249 4.37 19.96 -2.46
C ILE A 249 3.45 21.04 -3.04
N SER A 250 2.63 20.66 -4.01
CA SER A 250 1.64 21.55 -4.62
C SER A 250 0.49 21.84 -3.66
N ASP A 251 -0.21 22.96 -3.86
CA ASP A 251 -1.43 23.35 -3.13
C ASP A 251 -1.27 23.54 -1.60
N THR A 252 -0.05 23.83 -1.15
CA THR A 252 0.27 24.15 0.25
C THR A 252 1.32 25.26 0.33
N THR A 253 1.36 25.98 1.44
CA THR A 253 2.43 26.95 1.75
C THR A 253 3.65 26.30 2.40
N TYR A 254 3.60 24.98 2.64
CA TYR A 254 4.69 24.21 3.23
C TYR A 254 5.80 23.89 2.23
N ILE A 255 7.04 24.18 2.62
CA ILE A 255 8.26 23.86 1.88
C ILE A 255 9.07 22.84 2.71
N PRO A 256 9.16 21.58 2.26
CA PRO A 256 9.97 20.56 2.93
C PRO A 256 11.44 20.97 3.08
N SER A 257 12.13 20.36 4.05
CA SER A 257 13.58 20.53 4.17
C SER A 257 14.27 20.12 2.88
N GLN A 258 15.20 20.94 2.39
CA GLN A 258 15.99 20.63 1.19
C GLN A 258 17.41 20.13 1.53
N VAL A 259 17.70 19.91 2.82
CA VAL A 259 19.04 19.58 3.32
C VAL A 259 19.16 18.05 3.50
N PRO A 260 19.93 17.33 2.66
CA PRO A 260 19.97 15.85 2.69
C PRO A 260 20.46 15.27 4.02
N LEU A 261 21.41 15.94 4.69
CA LEU A 261 21.91 15.52 6.00
C LEU A 261 20.79 15.56 7.06
N LEU A 262 19.99 16.62 7.06
CA LEU A 262 18.84 16.74 7.96
C LEU A 262 17.77 15.70 7.63
N LEU A 263 17.49 15.43 6.35
CA LEU A 263 16.55 14.38 5.96
C LEU A 263 16.99 13.01 6.48
N LYS A 264 18.27 12.69 6.37
CA LYS A 264 18.84 11.43 6.87
C LYS A 264 18.75 11.33 8.40
N GLU A 265 19.13 12.40 9.11
CA GLU A 265 19.04 12.49 10.58
C GLU A 265 17.59 12.29 11.05
N MET A 266 16.66 13.07 10.49
CA MET A 266 15.26 13.05 10.92
C MET A 266 14.55 11.76 10.54
N LEU A 267 14.87 11.13 9.40
CA LEU A 267 14.34 9.80 9.09
C LEU A 267 14.77 8.77 10.14
N GLY A 268 16.05 8.80 10.55
CA GLY A 268 16.53 7.97 11.65
C GLY A 268 15.78 8.24 12.96
N ALA A 269 15.63 9.51 13.31
CA ALA A 269 14.93 9.94 14.52
C ALA A 269 13.45 9.51 14.56
N ILE A 270 12.74 9.59 13.43
CA ILE A 270 11.35 9.13 13.28
C ILE A 270 11.27 7.62 13.52
N ILE A 271 12.15 6.84 12.88
CA ILE A 271 12.15 5.38 12.98
C ILE A 271 12.46 4.95 14.41
N THR A 272 13.49 5.52 15.04
CA THR A 272 13.87 5.19 16.43
C THR A 272 12.74 5.51 17.41
N ARG A 273 12.06 6.66 17.26
CA ARG A 273 10.91 7.00 18.11
C ARG A 273 9.74 6.04 17.88
N ALA A 274 9.41 5.75 16.63
CA ALA A 274 8.33 4.84 16.28
C ALA A 274 8.55 3.42 16.83
N GLN A 275 9.79 2.93 16.87
CA GLN A 275 10.15 1.63 17.48
C GLN A 275 9.87 1.60 19.01
N GLN A 276 9.89 2.74 19.68
CA GLN A 276 9.71 2.85 21.13
C GLN A 276 8.26 3.09 21.54
N ILE A 277 7.36 3.40 20.60
CA ILE A 277 5.93 3.58 20.87
C ILE A 277 5.29 2.22 21.11
N LYS A 278 4.71 2.01 22.29
CA LYS A 278 4.11 0.74 22.70
C LYS A 278 2.76 0.46 22.04
N ASN A 279 1.94 1.48 21.83
CA ASN A 279 0.66 1.32 21.14
C ASN A 279 0.92 1.27 19.61
N PRO A 280 0.67 0.14 18.93
CA PRO A 280 0.97 0.01 17.51
C PRO A 280 0.11 0.92 16.62
N VAL A 281 -1.06 1.34 17.07
CA VAL A 281 -1.94 2.27 16.36
C VAL A 281 -1.36 3.68 16.40
N GLU A 282 -0.90 4.13 17.57
CA GLU A 282 -0.16 5.40 17.69
C GLU A 282 1.13 5.36 16.88
N ALA A 283 1.87 4.24 16.90
CA ALA A 283 3.09 4.08 16.11
C ALA A 283 2.81 4.14 14.60
N ALA A 284 1.73 3.52 14.14
CA ALA A 284 1.27 3.57 12.75
C ALA A 284 0.93 5.00 12.32
N PHE A 285 0.16 5.72 13.14
CA PHE A 285 -0.20 7.12 12.91
C PHE A 285 1.03 8.03 12.89
N PHE A 286 1.94 7.85 13.86
CA PHE A 286 3.20 8.59 13.95
C PHE A 286 4.04 8.43 12.68
N ILE A 287 4.19 7.20 12.16
CA ILE A 287 4.92 6.93 10.90
C ILE A 287 4.23 7.59 9.71
N TRP A 288 2.91 7.44 9.59
CA TRP A 288 2.14 7.99 8.48
C TRP A 288 2.34 9.51 8.35
N VAL A 289 2.15 10.22 9.46
CA VAL A 289 2.23 11.68 9.53
C VAL A 289 3.67 12.16 9.32
N ASN A 290 4.63 11.63 10.08
CA ASN A 290 5.99 12.16 10.08
C ASN A 290 6.77 11.83 8.81
N LEU A 291 6.58 10.65 8.21
CA LEU A 291 7.27 10.30 6.96
C LEU A 291 6.76 11.16 5.79
N ALA A 292 5.44 11.41 5.75
CA ALA A 292 4.84 12.30 4.77
C ALA A 292 5.24 13.77 5.00
N TYR A 293 5.39 14.22 6.24
CA TYR A 293 5.85 15.57 6.55
C TYR A 293 7.33 15.79 6.15
N LEU A 294 8.20 14.80 6.43
CA LEU A 294 9.63 14.90 6.15
C LEU A 294 9.96 14.93 4.64
N GLN A 295 9.24 14.18 3.82
CA GLN A 295 9.51 13.99 2.38
C GLN A 295 10.98 13.58 2.08
N PRO A 296 11.49 12.45 2.62
CA PRO A 296 12.91 12.09 2.49
C PRO A 296 13.33 11.59 1.10
N PHE A 297 12.40 11.22 0.23
CA PHE A 297 12.67 10.64 -1.10
C PHE A 297 12.27 11.59 -2.24
N GLU A 298 12.83 11.38 -3.44
CA GLU A 298 12.54 12.21 -4.63
C GLU A 298 11.07 12.15 -5.07
N GLY A 299 10.38 11.05 -4.77
CA GLY A 299 8.96 10.84 -5.05
C GLY A 299 8.38 9.80 -4.11
N GLY A 300 7.07 9.52 -4.23
CA GLY A 300 6.46 8.39 -3.51
C GLY A 300 6.38 8.52 -1.99
N ASN A 301 6.72 9.67 -1.39
CA ASN A 301 6.73 9.85 0.07
C ASN A 301 5.38 9.54 0.72
N LYS A 302 4.28 10.03 0.14
CA LYS A 302 2.91 9.78 0.62
C LYS A 302 2.49 8.31 0.49
N ARG A 303 2.89 7.63 -0.59
CA ARG A 303 2.65 6.19 -0.78
C ARG A 303 3.44 5.37 0.23
N THR A 304 4.72 5.71 0.41
CA THR A 304 5.61 5.07 1.37
C THR A 304 5.10 5.25 2.79
N SER A 305 4.60 6.43 3.15
CA SER A 305 4.06 6.68 4.50
C SER A 305 2.80 5.88 4.79
N ARG A 306 1.86 5.78 3.84
CA ARG A 306 0.63 4.97 3.99
C ARG A 306 0.95 3.49 4.17
N LEU A 307 1.90 2.94 3.41
CA LEU A 307 2.28 1.54 3.54
C LEU A 307 3.15 1.29 4.78
N ALA A 308 4.09 2.18 5.10
CA ALA A 308 4.93 2.05 6.28
C ALA A 308 4.12 2.09 7.59
N ALA A 309 2.98 2.79 7.61
CA ALA A 309 2.05 2.79 8.74
C ALA A 309 1.51 1.39 9.08
N ASN A 310 1.51 0.45 8.13
CA ASN A 310 1.11 -0.93 8.41
C ASN A 310 2.18 -1.74 9.17
N ILE A 311 3.44 -1.31 9.20
CA ILE A 311 4.53 -2.10 9.81
C ILE A 311 4.27 -2.34 11.31
N PRO A 312 3.96 -1.33 12.15
CA PRO A 312 3.62 -1.57 13.55
C PRO A 312 2.36 -2.43 13.71
N LEU A 313 1.34 -2.22 12.87
CA LEU A 313 0.10 -3.01 12.93
C LEU A 313 0.38 -4.50 12.66
N MET A 314 1.21 -4.82 11.66
CA MET A 314 1.60 -6.18 11.32
C MET A 314 2.43 -6.85 12.42
N LEU A 315 3.37 -6.12 13.04
CA LEU A 315 4.19 -6.64 14.14
C LEU A 315 3.35 -7.10 15.33
N TYR A 316 2.26 -6.38 15.60
CA TYR A 316 1.38 -6.65 16.74
C TYR A 316 0.06 -7.34 16.34
N ASN A 317 0.00 -7.94 15.14
CA ASN A 317 -1.18 -8.64 14.61
C ASN A 317 -2.49 -7.84 14.75
N CYS A 318 -2.43 -6.56 14.42
CA CYS A 318 -3.59 -5.72 14.25
C CYS A 318 -4.09 -5.80 12.80
N ALA A 319 -5.37 -5.49 12.60
CA ALA A 319 -5.95 -5.37 11.27
C ALA A 319 -5.10 -4.40 10.43
N PRO A 320 -4.79 -4.73 9.17
CA PRO A 320 -4.04 -3.83 8.31
C PRO A 320 -4.88 -2.61 7.92
N LEU A 321 -4.23 -1.46 7.75
CA LEU A 321 -4.83 -0.20 7.31
C LEU A 321 -4.78 -0.10 5.78
N SER A 322 -5.94 0.14 5.15
CA SER A 322 -6.07 0.14 3.69
C SER A 322 -6.54 1.46 3.08
N PHE A 323 -6.78 2.51 3.87
CA PHE A 323 -7.26 3.82 3.38
C PHE A 323 -8.53 3.74 2.52
N LEU A 324 -9.39 2.75 2.82
CA LEU A 324 -10.62 2.50 2.07
C LEU A 324 -11.55 3.71 2.12
N ASP A 325 -12.11 4.04 0.96
CA ASP A 325 -13.14 5.07 0.77
C ASP A 325 -12.71 6.48 1.20
N VAL A 326 -11.42 6.72 1.36
CA VAL A 326 -10.88 8.04 1.68
C VAL A 326 -10.95 8.92 0.43
N ASP A 327 -11.63 10.05 0.55
CA ASP A 327 -11.65 11.07 -0.50
C ASP A 327 -10.29 11.79 -0.60
N ILE A 328 -9.90 12.14 -1.83
CA ILE A 328 -8.62 12.81 -2.10
C ILE A 328 -8.53 14.18 -1.41
N HIS A 329 -9.64 14.92 -1.30
CA HIS A 329 -9.68 16.23 -0.66
C HIS A 329 -9.59 16.10 0.86
N ASP A 330 -10.23 15.10 1.46
CA ASP A 330 -10.14 14.86 2.90
C ASP A 330 -8.72 14.42 3.31
N TYR A 331 -8.09 13.55 2.52
CA TYR A 331 -6.68 13.21 2.71
C TYR A 331 -5.78 14.44 2.55
N ALA A 332 -6.01 15.26 1.52
CA ALA A 332 -5.22 16.47 1.29
C ALA A 332 -5.34 17.46 2.46
N ARG A 333 -6.56 17.71 2.97
CA ARG A 333 -6.81 18.59 4.13
C ARG A 333 -6.13 18.07 5.40
N ALA A 334 -6.25 16.77 5.68
CA ALA A 334 -5.55 16.14 6.80
C ALA A 334 -4.05 16.37 6.73
N MET A 335 -3.44 16.19 5.56
CA MET A 335 -2.01 16.42 5.39
C MET A 335 -1.62 17.90 5.43
N ILE A 336 -2.43 18.81 4.87
CA ILE A 336 -2.18 20.26 4.92
C ILE A 336 -2.18 20.76 6.37
N GLY A 337 -3.10 20.27 7.22
CA GLY A 337 -3.11 20.58 8.65
C GLY A 337 -1.78 20.26 9.34
N VAL A 338 -1.19 19.11 9.02
CA VAL A 338 0.14 18.72 9.50
C VAL A 338 1.21 19.62 8.89
N TYR A 339 1.21 19.78 7.58
CA TYR A 339 2.27 20.46 6.84
C TYR A 339 2.41 21.94 7.24
N GLU A 340 1.29 22.63 7.36
CA GLU A 340 1.26 24.05 7.62
C GLU A 340 1.22 24.37 9.11
N CYS A 341 0.42 23.61 9.87
CA CYS A 341 0.12 23.95 11.26
C CYS A 341 0.82 23.04 12.28
N LEU A 342 1.37 21.88 11.88
CA LEU A 342 1.74 20.77 12.78
C LEU A 342 0.55 20.29 13.63
N ASP A 343 -0.67 20.50 13.14
CA ASP A 343 -1.89 20.05 13.81
C ASP A 343 -2.34 18.73 13.18
N THR A 344 -2.37 17.67 13.99
CA THR A 344 -2.73 16.33 13.57
C THR A 344 -4.23 16.03 13.69
N SER A 345 -5.07 16.97 14.14
CA SER A 345 -6.47 16.68 14.49
C SER A 345 -7.27 16.13 13.31
N LEU A 346 -7.14 16.73 12.12
CA LEU A 346 -7.83 16.28 10.91
C LEU A 346 -7.32 14.91 10.44
N ALA A 347 -6.01 14.70 10.55
CA ALA A 347 -5.40 13.41 10.25
C ALA A 347 -5.88 12.34 11.24
N ALA A 348 -6.02 12.67 12.53
CA ALA A 348 -6.48 11.76 13.57
C ALA A 348 -7.95 11.33 13.35
N ASP A 349 -8.83 12.29 13.05
CA ASP A 349 -10.25 12.01 12.75
C ASP A 349 -10.37 11.12 11.51
N LEU A 350 -9.64 11.45 10.43
CA LEU A 350 -9.61 10.66 9.20
C LEU A 350 -9.06 9.24 9.46
N PHE A 351 -7.94 9.14 10.18
CA PHE A 351 -7.29 7.88 10.51
C PHE A 351 -8.20 6.97 11.30
N ALA A 352 -8.85 7.49 12.35
CA ALA A 352 -9.77 6.71 13.18
C ALA A 352 -10.95 6.18 12.36
N TRP A 353 -11.51 7.01 11.47
CA TRP A 353 -12.59 6.60 10.59
C TRP A 353 -12.13 5.51 9.61
N THR A 354 -11.03 5.75 8.87
CA THR A 354 -10.58 4.77 7.86
C THR A 354 -10.08 3.48 8.50
N TYR A 355 -9.46 3.56 9.68
CA TYR A 355 -8.95 2.37 10.36
C TYR A 355 -10.09 1.48 10.87
N ARG A 356 -11.16 2.06 11.43
CA ARG A 356 -12.37 1.30 11.79
C ARG A 356 -13.00 0.58 10.60
N ARG A 357 -13.01 1.21 9.41
CA ARG A 357 -13.47 0.55 8.18
C ARG A 357 -12.61 -0.65 7.83
N SER A 358 -11.29 -0.51 7.90
CA SER A 358 -10.37 -1.62 7.67
C SER A 358 -10.59 -2.75 8.69
N ILE A 359 -10.75 -2.43 9.98
CA ILE A 359 -11.05 -3.40 11.04
C ILE A 359 -12.33 -4.18 10.71
N GLN A 360 -13.43 -3.48 10.42
CA GLN A 360 -14.72 -4.10 10.10
C GLN A 360 -14.66 -4.97 8.85
N LYS A 361 -14.01 -4.49 7.78
CA LYS A 361 -13.91 -5.27 6.54
C LYS A 361 -13.09 -6.54 6.76
N TYR A 362 -11.94 -6.42 7.38
CA TYR A 362 -11.03 -7.55 7.54
C TYR A 362 -11.47 -8.53 8.63
N SER A 363 -12.30 -8.12 9.60
CA SER A 363 -12.92 -9.07 10.53
C SER A 363 -13.88 -10.03 9.79
N VAL A 364 -14.68 -9.51 8.85
CA VAL A 364 -15.57 -10.35 8.02
C VAL A 364 -14.77 -11.30 7.12
N VAL A 365 -13.66 -10.83 6.52
CA VAL A 365 -12.78 -11.69 5.73
C VAL A 365 -12.22 -12.82 6.62
N MET A 366 -11.73 -12.49 7.81
CA MET A 366 -11.22 -13.46 8.79
C MET A 366 -12.24 -14.52 9.19
N GLU A 367 -13.52 -14.15 9.33
CA GLU A 367 -14.62 -15.07 9.61
C GLU A 367 -14.92 -15.99 8.40
N SER A 368 -14.86 -15.44 7.19
CA SER A 368 -15.14 -16.18 5.94
C SER A 368 -14.06 -17.18 5.55
N VAL A 369 -12.79 -16.91 5.86
CA VAL A 369 -11.66 -17.77 5.49
C VAL A 369 -11.68 -19.11 6.25
N GLY A 370 -12.52 -19.25 7.28
CA GLY A 370 -12.52 -20.42 8.15
C GLY A 370 -11.21 -20.44 8.94
N SER A 371 -11.27 -20.29 10.27
CA SER A 371 -10.04 -20.48 11.04
C SER A 371 -9.64 -21.96 10.94
N PRO A 372 -8.38 -22.28 10.56
CA PRO A 372 -7.90 -23.64 10.70
C PRO A 372 -8.11 -24.04 12.17
N ASP A 373 -8.84 -25.13 12.41
CA ASP A 373 -9.10 -25.59 13.79
C ASP A 373 -7.74 -25.73 14.51
N PRO A 374 -7.47 -24.93 15.56
CA PRO A 374 -6.18 -24.95 16.25
C PRO A 374 -5.84 -26.34 16.79
N PHE A 375 -6.87 -27.12 17.16
CA PHE A 375 -6.74 -28.48 17.63
C PHE A 375 -6.30 -29.42 16.50
N ARG A 376 -6.90 -29.27 15.31
CA ARG A 376 -6.50 -29.98 14.09
C ARG A 376 -5.07 -29.64 13.67
N LEU A 377 -4.64 -28.39 13.86
CA LEU A 377 -3.27 -27.98 13.56
C LEU A 377 -2.26 -28.60 14.54
N ALA A 378 -2.57 -28.58 15.84
CA ALA A 378 -1.70 -29.10 16.89
C ALA A 378 -1.48 -30.62 16.79
N TYR A 379 -2.48 -31.36 16.32
CA TYR A 379 -2.46 -32.83 16.23
C TYR A 379 -2.39 -33.37 14.81
N ARG A 380 -1.95 -32.54 13.84
CA ARG A 380 -1.95 -32.89 12.42
C ARG A 380 -1.14 -34.16 12.10
N ASP A 381 0.03 -34.29 12.70
CA ASP A 381 0.93 -35.42 12.44
C ASP A 381 0.37 -36.70 13.07
N GLN A 382 -0.14 -36.61 14.30
CA GLN A 382 -0.82 -37.70 15.00
C GLN A 382 -2.07 -38.16 14.23
N LEU A 383 -2.88 -37.22 13.72
CA LEU A 383 -4.03 -37.52 12.85
C LEU A 383 -3.60 -38.24 11.58
N THR A 384 -2.54 -37.78 10.93
CA THR A 384 -2.04 -38.40 9.70
C THR A 384 -1.57 -39.83 9.95
N LEU A 385 -0.83 -40.07 11.03
CA LEU A 385 -0.35 -41.40 11.41
C LEU A 385 -1.51 -42.33 11.80
N ALA A 386 -2.48 -41.85 12.58
CA ALA A 386 -3.65 -42.65 12.97
C ALA A 386 -4.49 -43.06 11.77
N ILE A 387 -4.75 -42.12 10.84
CA ILE A 387 -5.48 -42.41 9.59
C ILE A 387 -4.71 -43.43 8.74
N GLN A 388 -3.38 -43.32 8.66
CA GLN A 388 -2.56 -44.30 7.94
C GLN A 388 -2.65 -45.69 8.55
N ALA A 389 -2.53 -45.80 9.87
CA ALA A 389 -2.58 -47.08 10.58
C ALA A 389 -3.93 -47.79 10.40
N ILE A 390 -5.04 -47.04 10.46
CA ILE A 390 -6.39 -47.58 10.27
C ILE A 390 -6.61 -48.02 8.83
N VAL A 391 -6.27 -47.17 7.85
CA VAL A 391 -6.53 -47.45 6.43
C VAL A 391 -5.66 -48.59 5.90
N GLN A 392 -4.42 -48.72 6.40
CA GLN A 392 -3.53 -49.84 6.10
C GLN A 392 -3.93 -51.14 6.82
N GLY A 393 -4.85 -51.08 7.79
CA GLY A 393 -5.30 -52.23 8.56
C GLY A 393 -4.29 -52.69 9.62
N HIS A 394 -3.38 -51.81 10.04
CA HIS A 394 -2.37 -52.12 11.06
C HIS A 394 -2.94 -52.01 12.49
N GLN A 395 -3.95 -51.16 12.72
CA GLN A 395 -4.54 -50.93 14.05
C GLN A 395 -6.04 -50.61 13.95
N GLY A 396 -6.79 -50.96 15.00
CA GLY A 396 -8.20 -50.58 15.16
C GLY A 396 -8.38 -49.12 15.57
N PHE A 397 -9.58 -48.58 15.38
CA PHE A 397 -9.89 -47.17 15.69
C PHE A 397 -9.58 -46.81 17.15
N GLU A 398 -10.02 -47.62 18.12
CA GLU A 398 -9.74 -47.38 19.55
C GLU A 398 -8.25 -47.51 19.90
N ASP A 399 -7.56 -48.49 19.30
CA ASP A 399 -6.15 -48.75 19.55
C ASP A 399 -5.31 -47.54 19.12
N THR A 400 -5.61 -46.95 17.95
CA THR A 400 -4.91 -45.74 17.50
C THR A 400 -5.11 -44.53 18.41
N ILE A 401 -6.26 -44.41 19.08
CA ILE A 401 -6.52 -43.30 20.03
C ILE A 401 -5.74 -43.54 21.33
N HIS A 402 -5.64 -44.80 21.76
CA HIS A 402 -4.90 -45.16 22.96
C HIS A 402 -3.38 -44.98 22.79
N ASP A 403 -2.86 -45.39 21.63
CA ASP A 403 -1.44 -45.33 21.27
C ASP A 403 -0.99 -43.95 20.78
N ALA A 404 -1.92 -43.08 20.39
CA ALA A 404 -1.59 -41.73 19.99
C ALA A 404 -0.97 -40.95 21.16
N THR A 405 0.13 -40.25 20.86
CA THR A 405 0.81 -39.32 21.78
C THR A 405 -0.03 -38.04 21.98
N VAL A 406 -1.21 -38.20 22.59
CA VAL A 406 -2.20 -37.15 22.87
C VAL A 406 -2.53 -37.19 24.37
N PRO A 407 -2.44 -36.05 25.10
CA PRO A 407 -2.79 -35.97 26.51
C PRO A 407 -4.22 -36.47 26.78
N GLU A 408 -4.47 -37.08 27.95
CA GLU A 408 -5.79 -37.64 28.27
C GLU A 408 -6.94 -36.63 28.15
N VAL A 409 -6.68 -35.36 28.50
CA VAL A 409 -7.64 -34.25 28.42
C VAL A 409 -8.12 -34.00 26.98
N ASP A 410 -7.27 -34.28 25.99
CA ASP A 410 -7.53 -34.02 24.58
C ASP A 410 -8.02 -35.25 23.79
N ARG A 411 -7.95 -36.46 24.38
CA ARG A 411 -8.30 -37.73 23.71
C ARG A 411 -9.73 -37.76 23.20
N ALA A 412 -10.69 -37.24 23.95
CA ALA A 412 -12.10 -37.20 23.54
C ALA A 412 -12.31 -36.34 22.28
N LYS A 413 -11.63 -35.20 22.20
CA LYS A 413 -11.70 -34.29 21.06
C LYS A 413 -10.92 -34.83 19.86
N PHE A 414 -9.76 -35.47 20.10
CA PHE A 414 -8.98 -36.16 19.08
C PHE A 414 -9.75 -37.32 18.44
N ARG A 415 -10.46 -38.11 19.25
CA ARG A 415 -11.36 -39.18 18.78
C ARG A 415 -12.42 -38.66 17.81
N ALA A 416 -13.12 -37.59 18.20
CA ALA A 416 -14.16 -36.99 17.35
C ALA A 416 -13.58 -36.51 16.01
N LEU A 417 -12.41 -35.85 16.06
CA LEU A 417 -11.73 -35.34 14.88
C LEU A 417 -11.20 -36.45 13.96
N LEU A 418 -10.65 -37.53 14.53
CA LEU A 418 -10.20 -38.70 13.77
C LEU A 418 -11.36 -39.37 13.04
N ASN A 419 -12.51 -39.53 13.71
CA ASN A 419 -13.71 -40.09 13.10
C ASN A 419 -14.22 -39.22 11.93
N GLU A 420 -14.26 -37.91 12.12
CA GLU A 420 -14.65 -36.96 11.07
C GLU A 420 -13.74 -37.07 9.85
N GLU A 421 -12.42 -37.14 10.06
CA GLU A 421 -11.45 -37.24 8.96
C GLU A 421 -11.52 -38.56 8.20
N LEU A 422 -11.73 -39.68 8.89
CA LEU A 422 -11.95 -40.98 8.26
C LEU A 422 -13.27 -41.01 7.47
N THR A 423 -14.31 -40.38 8.01
CA THR A 423 -15.60 -40.24 7.32
C THR A 423 -15.48 -39.35 6.07
N ALA A 424 -14.68 -38.29 6.14
CA ALA A 424 -14.41 -37.40 5.03
C ALA A 424 -13.38 -37.96 4.02
N LEU A 425 -12.69 -39.07 4.33
CA LEU A 425 -11.65 -39.63 3.47
C LEU A 425 -12.23 -40.18 2.16
N THR A 426 -11.69 -39.70 1.04
CA THR A 426 -12.07 -40.07 -0.33
C THR A 426 -10.84 -40.25 -1.19
N LEU A 427 -11.01 -40.83 -2.39
CA LEU A 427 -9.97 -40.90 -3.41
C LEU A 427 -9.42 -39.51 -3.79
N HIS A 428 -10.24 -38.47 -3.70
CA HIS A 428 -9.86 -37.12 -4.12
C HIS A 428 -9.11 -36.32 -3.04
N ASN A 429 -9.01 -36.84 -1.81
CA ASN A 429 -8.31 -36.16 -0.72
C ASN A 429 -7.31 -37.04 0.04
N CYS A 430 -7.12 -38.32 -0.32
CA CYS A 430 -6.27 -39.24 0.42
C CYS A 430 -4.78 -38.88 0.43
N ALA A 431 -4.31 -38.14 -0.58
CA ALA A 431 -2.93 -37.69 -0.70
C ALA A 431 -2.49 -36.82 0.50
N ARG A 432 -3.42 -36.10 1.15
CA ARG A 432 -3.13 -35.27 2.33
C ARG A 432 -2.64 -36.08 3.53
N HIS A 433 -2.99 -37.37 3.58
CA HIS A 433 -2.51 -38.32 4.58
C HIS A 433 -1.46 -39.29 4.00
N ARG A 434 -0.87 -38.98 2.83
CA ARG A 434 0.13 -39.80 2.15
C ARG A 434 -0.34 -41.24 1.86
N LEU A 435 -1.64 -41.42 1.59
CA LEU A 435 -2.24 -42.69 1.21
C LEU A 435 -2.37 -42.80 -0.31
N SER A 436 -2.18 -44.01 -0.84
CA SER A 436 -2.38 -44.28 -2.28
C SER A 436 -3.87 -44.43 -2.61
N LEU A 437 -4.24 -44.09 -3.84
CA LEU A 437 -5.62 -44.20 -4.33
C LEU A 437 -6.18 -45.62 -4.16
N LYS A 438 -5.41 -46.63 -4.60
CA LYS A 438 -5.81 -48.04 -4.51
C LYS A 438 -6.10 -48.48 -3.07
N LEU A 439 -5.23 -48.08 -2.13
CA LEU A 439 -5.38 -48.46 -0.73
C LEU A 439 -6.66 -47.88 -0.11
N VAL A 440 -6.98 -46.62 -0.44
CA VAL A 440 -8.20 -45.96 0.04
C VAL A 440 -9.44 -46.56 -0.64
N ASP A 441 -9.38 -46.89 -1.92
CA ASP A 441 -10.46 -47.57 -2.65
C ASP A 441 -10.83 -48.91 -2.01
N ASP A 442 -9.82 -49.75 -1.77
CA ASP A 442 -9.97 -51.06 -1.12
C ASP A 442 -10.50 -50.92 0.32
N TRP A 443 -10.13 -49.87 1.05
CA TRP A 443 -10.63 -49.59 2.39
C TRP A 443 -12.09 -49.11 2.39
N ILE A 444 -12.47 -48.24 1.45
CA ILE A 444 -13.87 -47.79 1.29
C ILE A 444 -14.76 -48.96 0.86
N ALA A 445 -14.31 -49.80 -0.08
CA ALA A 445 -15.04 -50.97 -0.55
C ALA A 445 -15.32 -52.01 0.56
N ARG A 446 -14.45 -52.06 1.58
CA ARG A 446 -14.65 -52.88 2.80
C ARG A 446 -15.63 -52.27 3.80
N GLY A 447 -16.32 -51.18 3.44
CA GLY A 447 -17.39 -50.59 4.24
C GLY A 447 -16.94 -49.57 5.27
N ARG A 448 -15.69 -49.05 5.17
CA ARG A 448 -15.09 -48.09 6.12
C ARG A 448 -15.28 -48.58 7.56
N PRO A 449 -14.48 -49.54 8.05
CA PRO A 449 -14.53 -49.95 9.46
C PRO A 449 -14.04 -48.81 10.35
N VAL A 450 -14.90 -47.82 10.58
CA VAL A 450 -14.85 -46.85 11.66
C VAL A 450 -15.64 -47.47 12.80
N GLY A 451 -15.07 -47.45 14.01
CA GLY A 451 -15.63 -48.11 15.19
C GLY A 451 -17.04 -47.68 15.53
#